data_AF-A0A7W2CDN4-F1
#
_entry.id   AF-A0A7W2CDN4-F1
#
_cell.length_a   1.000
_cell.length_b   1.000
_cell.length_c   1.000
_cell.angle_alpha   90.00
_cell.angle_beta   90.00
_cell.angle_gamma   90.00
#
_symmetry.space_group_name_H-M   'P 1'
#
loop_
_entity.id
_entity.type
_entity.pdbx_description
1 polymer ?
#
loop_
_entity_poly.entity_id
_entity_poly.type
_entity_poly.pdbx_seq_one_letter_code
_entity_poly.pdbx_strand_id
1 'polypeptide(L)' 'VSIQSMEQQGHGAIAHLVFITDEAREADLQSTLRELRNLEEVRDIGALIRVIAE' A
#
# COMPACT_ATOMS: atom_id res chain seq x y z
N VAL A 1 4.96 5.34 -8.27
CA VAL A 1 3.58 5.28 -7.76
C VAL A 1 3.41 6.40 -6.76
N SER A 2 2.48 7.33 -7.00
CA SER A 2 2.21 8.46 -6.10
C SER A 2 1.09 8.10 -5.13
N ILE A 3 1.15 8.67 -3.92
CA ILE A 3 0.15 8.46 -2.87
C ILE A 3 -0.84 9.63 -2.93
N GLN A 4 -2.11 9.32 -3.19
CA GLN A 4 -3.20 10.28 -3.12
C GLN A 4 -3.59 10.55 -1.66
N SER A 5 -3.70 9.49 -0.87
CA SER A 5 -3.96 9.58 0.58
C SER A 5 -3.41 8.37 1.33
N MET A 6 -3.20 8.55 2.63
CA MET A 6 -2.78 7.51 3.54
C MET A 6 -3.49 7.66 4.88
N GLU A 7 -3.97 6.55 5.41
CA GLU A 7 -4.49 6.45 6.77
C GLU A 7 -3.66 5.44 7.57
N GLN A 8 -3.41 5.74 8.84
CA GLN A 8 -2.70 4.87 9.76
C GLN A 8 -3.52 4.69 11.04
N GLN A 9 -3.74 3.44 11.42
CA GLN A 9 -4.36 3.07 12.69
C GLN A 9 -3.38 2.25 13.53
N GLY A 10 -3.02 2.77 14.69
CA GLY A 10 -2.23 2.04 15.68
C GLY A 10 -3.05 0.92 16.35
N HIS A 11 -2.43 -0.24 16.53
CA HIS A 11 -2.98 -1.39 17.25
C HIS A 11 -1.91 -1.98 18.18
N GLY A 12 -1.79 -1.42 19.39
CA GLY A 12 -0.74 -1.81 20.33
C GLY A 12 0.65 -1.56 19.75
N ALA A 13 1.42 -2.63 19.53
CA ALA A 13 2.78 -2.55 18.98
C ALA A 13 2.85 -2.58 17.44
N ILE A 14 1.71 -2.68 16.75
CA ILE A 14 1.64 -2.68 15.28
C ILE A 14 0.84 -1.47 14.78
N ALA A 15 1.01 -1.16 13.50
CA ALA A 15 0.19 -0.18 12.79
C ALA A 15 -0.38 -0.80 11.52
N HIS A 16 -1.64 -0.51 11.24
CA HIS A 16 -2.29 -0.83 9.97
C HIS A 16 -2.29 0.43 9.12
N LEU A 17 -1.72 0.36 7.92
CA LEU A 17 -1.68 1.47 6.98
C LEU A 17 -2.55 1.14 5.77
N VAL A 18 -3.38 2.09 5.36
CA VAL A 18 -4.20 2.03 4.16
C VAL A 18 -3.75 3.15 3.24
N PHE A 19 -3.38 2.81 2.00
CA PHE A 19 -2.93 3.76 1.00
C PHE A 19 -3.93 3.81 -0.15
N ILE A 20 -4.24 5.00 -0.63
CA ILE A 20 -4.87 5.22 -1.93
C ILE A 20 -3.81 5.86 -2.83
N THR A 21 -3.55 5.25 -3.98
CA THR A 21 -2.58 5.76 -4.95
C THR A 21 -3.28 6.61 -6.00
N ASP A 22 -2.56 7.54 -6.60
CA ASP A 22 -2.98 8.11 -7.89
C ASP A 22 -2.97 7.01 -8.98
N GLU A 23 -3.50 7.35 -10.16
CA GLU A 23 -3.40 6.48 -11.33
C GLU A 23 -1.92 6.13 -11.62
N ALA A 24 -1.65 4.84 -11.73
CA ALA A 24 -0.30 4.32 -11.96
C ALA A 24 -0.35 3.11 -12.88
N ARG A 25 0.77 2.83 -13.57
CA ARG A 25 0.92 1.59 -14.32
C ARG A 25 0.94 0.41 -13.35
N GLU A 26 0.23 -0.65 -13.70
CA GLU A 26 0.20 -1.87 -12.89
C GLU A 26 1.61 -2.42 -12.60
N ALA A 27 2.51 -2.37 -13.58
CA ALA A 27 3.90 -2.83 -13.41
C ALA A 27 4.65 -2.06 -12.31
N ASP A 28 4.42 -0.75 -12.21
CA ASP A 28 5.04 0.11 -11.20
C ASP A 28 4.48 -0.22 -9.81
N LEU A 29 3.15 -0.39 -9.70
CA LEU A 29 2.49 -0.80 -8.46
C LEU A 29 3.00 -2.17 -7.96
N GLN A 30 3.12 -3.14 -8.87
CA GLN A 30 3.66 -4.46 -8.55
C GLN A 30 5.14 -4.40 -8.13
N SER A 31 5.94 -3.47 -8.65
CA SER A 31 7.32 -3.26 -8.18
C SER A 31 7.34 -2.70 -6.77
N THR A 32 6.55 -1.65 -6.51
CA THR A 32 6.42 -1.03 -5.19
C THR A 32 5.95 -2.05 -4.15
N LEU A 33 4.98 -2.92 -4.47
CA LEU A 33 4.53 -3.97 -3.54
C LEU A 33 5.61 -5.01 -3.26
N ARG A 34 6.45 -5.36 -4.25
CA ARG A 34 7.59 -6.26 -4.03
C ARG A 34 8.64 -5.64 -3.11
N GLU A 35 8.91 -4.35 -3.29
CA GLU A 35 9.82 -3.60 -2.42
C GLU A 35 9.28 -3.48 -0.99
N LEU A 36 7.99 -3.17 -0.82
CA LEU A 36 7.35 -3.09 0.49
C LEU A 36 7.39 -4.42 1.25
N ARG A 37 7.21 -5.56 0.57
CA ARG A 37 7.32 -6.90 1.19
C ARG A 37 8.71 -7.23 1.71
N ASN A 38 9.74 -6.53 1.24
CA ASN A 38 11.13 -6.76 1.64
C ASN A 38 11.57 -5.88 2.81
N LEU A 39 10.70 -4.96 3.28
CA LEU A 39 10.98 -4.15 4.46
C LEU A 39 10.80 -5.00 5.72
N GLU A 40 11.77 -4.94 6.64
CA GLU A 40 11.77 -5.73 7.88
C GLU A 40 10.58 -5.39 8.78
N GLU A 41 10.14 -4.14 8.74
CA GLU A 41 9.01 -3.62 9.53
C GLU A 41 7.64 -4.03 8.97
N VAL A 42 7.58 -4.51 7.72
CA VAL A 42 6.34 -4.92 7.06
C VAL A 42 6.09 -6.39 7.32
N ARG A 43 5.22 -6.68 8.29
CA ARG A 43 4.81 -8.05 8.62
C ARG A 43 4.00 -8.70 7.49
N ASP A 44 3.03 -7.98 6.93
CA ASP A 44 2.14 -8.48 5.89
C ASP A 44 1.53 -7.34 5.04
N ILE A 45 1.17 -7.67 3.79
CA ILE A 45 0.34 -6.82 2.92
C ILE A 45 -1.02 -7.50 2.81
N GLY A 46 -2.03 -6.93 3.47
CA GLY A 46 -3.36 -7.53 3.61
C GLY A 46 -4.17 -7.57 2.32
N ALA A 47 -4.76 -6.43 1.93
CA ALA A 47 -5.65 -6.33 0.77
C ALA A 47 -5.08 -5.41 -0.31
N LEU A 48 -5.24 -5.83 -1.56
CA LEU A 48 -4.99 -5.00 -2.74
C LEU A 48 -6.30 -4.88 -3.53
N ILE A 49 -6.85 -3.67 -3.58
CA ILE A 49 -8.12 -3.39 -4.25
C ILE A 49 -7.84 -2.39 -5.37
N ARG A 50 -8.17 -2.76 -6.60
CA ARG A 50 -8.10 -1.84 -7.74
C ARG A 50 -9.35 -0.98 -7.76
N VAL A 51 -9.18 0.33 -7.64
CA VAL A 51 -10.27 1.30 -7.85
C VAL A 51 -10.41 1.53 -9.36
N ILE A 52 -11.64 1.41 -9.86
CA ILE A 52 -12.02 1.81 -11.23
C ILE A 52 -12.94 3.02 -11.05
N ALA A 53 -12.44 4.21 -11.36
CA ALA A 53 -13.26 5.42 -11.42
C ALA A 53 -13.60 5.72 -12.89
N GLU A 54 -14.79 6.27 -13.16
CA GLU A 54 -15.21 6.79 -14.47
C GLU A 54 -14.77 8.24 -14.68
#